data_AF-A0A935CL98-F1
#
_entry.id   AF-A0A935CL98-F1
#
_cell.length_a   1.000
_cell.length_b   1.000
_cell.length_c   1.000
_cell.angle_alpha   90.00
_cell.angle_beta   90.00
_cell.angle_gamma   90.00
#
_symmetry.space_group_name_H-M   'P 1'
#
loop_
_entity.id
_entity.type
_entity.pdbx_description
1 polymer ?
#
loop_
_entity_poly.entity_id
_entity_poly.type
_entity_poly.pdbx_seq_one_letter_code
_entity_poly.pdbx_strand_id
1 'polypeptide(L)'
;MKLKIQHGVWFVLSFLALQSGLVNLREMGLSELDWVQGFGQGLAVAGAFLLILLVAGWQWRHVHAAAPPGVRHILLPLETAATQLLWALLWVGGARLLTAQGLDADMARVGGAWLGLALIVTIWLADPARRASMRLPAGAPREMTRLALALATTVVFILSGNLWLCWALHTAALLIL
;
A
#
# COMPACT_ATOMS: atom_id res chain seq x y z
N MET A 1 -22.31 -0.74 -9.91
CA MET A 1 -21.47 -1.22 -11.02
C MET A 1 -20.18 -0.42 -11.25
N LYS A 2 -20.08 0.87 -10.87
CA LYS A 2 -18.89 1.71 -11.09
C LYS A 2 -17.61 1.28 -10.33
N LEU A 3 -17.72 0.64 -9.17
CA LEU A 3 -16.56 0.23 -8.36
C LEU A 3 -15.69 -0.87 -9.00
N LYS A 4 -16.30 -1.77 -9.80
CA LYS A 4 -15.57 -2.86 -10.47
C LYS A 4 -14.67 -2.36 -11.60
N ILE A 5 -15.03 -1.25 -12.24
CA ILE A 5 -14.30 -0.71 -13.39
C ILE A 5 -13.00 -0.04 -12.93
N GLN A 6 -13.01 0.65 -11.79
CA GLN A 6 -11.80 1.31 -11.27
C GLN A 6 -10.68 0.31 -10.96
N HIS A 7 -10.99 -0.83 -10.32
CA HIS A 7 -9.96 -1.83 -10.00
C HIS A 7 -9.36 -2.50 -11.24
N GLY A 8 -10.16 -2.71 -12.29
CA GLY A 8 -9.67 -3.25 -13.57
C GLY A 8 -8.67 -2.33 -14.25
N VAL A 9 -8.92 -1.01 -14.25
CA VAL A 9 -8.02 -0.02 -14.88
C VAL A 9 -6.66 0.00 -14.18
N TRP A 10 -6.63 -0.03 -12.84
CA TRP A 10 -5.37 -0.04 -12.09
C TRP A 10 -4.54 -1.29 -12.36
N PHE A 11 -5.20 -2.45 -12.46
CA PHE A 11 -4.51 -3.70 -12.78
C PHE A 11 -3.88 -3.67 -14.18
N VAL A 12 -4.62 -3.18 -15.18
CA VAL A 12 -4.12 -3.06 -16.56
C VAL A 12 -2.95 -2.08 -16.64
N LEU A 13 -3.04 -0.92 -15.98
CA LEU A 13 -1.94 0.04 -15.94
C LEU A 13 -0.69 -0.55 -15.32
N SER A 14 -0.83 -1.29 -14.20
CA SER A 14 0.30 -1.93 -13.55
C SER A 14 0.94 -3.01 -14.42
N PHE A 15 0.11 -3.80 -15.10
CA PHE A 15 0.57 -4.83 -16.03
C PHE A 15 1.33 -4.23 -17.22
N LEU A 16 0.81 -3.15 -17.82
CA LEU A 16 1.47 -2.47 -18.94
C LEU A 16 2.79 -1.82 -18.53
N ALA A 17 2.88 -1.27 -17.32
CA ALA A 17 4.13 -0.71 -16.79
C ALA A 17 5.21 -1.79 -16.61
N LEU A 18 4.82 -2.98 -16.15
CA LEU A 18 5.73 -4.13 -16.06
C LEU A 18 6.13 -4.64 -17.46
N GLN A 19 5.17 -4.79 -18.37
CA GLN A 19 5.40 -5.32 -19.71
C GLN A 19 6.31 -4.41 -20.56
N SER A 20 6.19 -3.10 -20.39
CA SER A 20 7.00 -2.11 -21.10
C SER A 20 8.44 -1.97 -20.57
N GLY A 21 8.78 -2.66 -19.47
CA GLY A 21 10.07 -2.49 -18.80
C GLY A 21 10.23 -1.12 -18.13
N LEU A 22 9.14 -0.36 -18.00
CA LEU A 22 9.13 0.94 -17.32
C LEU A 22 9.50 0.82 -15.85
N VAL A 23 9.34 -0.36 -15.23
CA VAL A 23 9.84 -0.65 -13.88
C VAL A 23 10.39 -2.06 -13.83
N ASN A 24 11.55 -2.23 -13.19
CA ASN A 24 12.18 -3.53 -13.01
C ASN A 24 11.62 -4.21 -11.74
N LEU A 25 11.33 -5.52 -11.82
CA LEU A 25 10.89 -6.34 -10.67
C LEU A 25 11.89 -6.26 -9.50
N ARG A 26 13.18 -6.11 -9.79
CA ARG A 26 14.23 -5.95 -8.78
C ARG A 26 14.08 -4.65 -7.99
N GLU A 27 13.72 -3.55 -8.64
CA GLU A 27 13.50 -2.25 -8.00
C GLU A 27 12.26 -2.24 -7.11
N MET A 28 11.29 -3.11 -7.40
CA MET A 28 10.12 -3.33 -6.56
C MET A 28 10.38 -4.32 -5.42
N GLY A 29 11.57 -4.92 -5.33
CA GLY A 29 11.86 -6.00 -4.38
C GLY A 29 11.03 -7.27 -4.62
N LEU A 30 10.61 -7.50 -5.87
CA LEU A 30 9.91 -8.73 -6.29
C LEU A 30 10.89 -9.85 -6.68
N SER A 31 12.15 -9.52 -6.97
CA SER A 31 13.23 -10.46 -7.29
C SER A 31 14.48 -10.16 -6.45
N GLU A 32 15.27 -11.20 -6.11
CA GLU A 32 16.42 -11.15 -5.19
C GLU A 32 16.03 -10.86 -3.73
N LEU A 33 15.51 -11.90 -3.09
CA LEU A 33 15.17 -11.96 -1.69
C LEU A 33 16.44 -11.98 -0.82
N ASP A 34 17.11 -10.83 -0.65
CA ASP A 34 18.24 -10.64 0.28
C ASP A 34 17.78 -10.33 1.74
N TRP A 35 16.52 -10.62 2.07
CA TRP A 35 15.86 -10.35 3.36
C TRP A 35 16.60 -10.92 4.58
N VAL A 36 17.44 -11.95 4.38
CA VAL A 36 18.25 -12.53 5.46
C VAL A 36 19.37 -11.59 5.90
N GLN A 37 19.98 -10.81 4.98
CA GLN A 37 21.00 -9.82 5.35
C GLN A 37 20.40 -8.51 5.90
N GLY A 38 19.16 -8.16 5.53
CA GLY A 38 18.45 -6.97 6.00
C GLY A 38 17.76 -7.10 7.37
N PHE A 39 17.84 -8.27 8.02
CA PHE A 39 17.11 -8.58 9.26
C PHE A 39 17.42 -7.65 10.45
N GLY A 40 18.55 -6.91 10.39
CA GLY A 40 18.88 -5.85 11.36
C GLY A 40 17.87 -4.69 11.43
N GLN A 41 16.98 -4.56 10.43
CA GLN A 41 15.84 -3.63 10.45
C GLN A 41 14.60 -4.16 11.22
N GLY A 42 14.73 -5.29 11.91
CA GLY A 42 13.64 -5.98 12.60
C GLY A 42 12.82 -5.10 13.56
N LEU A 43 13.42 -4.04 14.11
CA LEU A 43 12.74 -3.10 15.02
C LEU A 43 11.72 -2.22 14.30
N ALA A 44 11.99 -1.81 13.06
CA ALA A 44 11.05 -1.03 12.27
C ALA A 44 9.94 -1.90 11.66
N VAL A 45 10.27 -3.13 11.25
CA VAL A 45 9.27 -4.12 10.85
C VAL A 45 8.37 -4.48 12.03
N ALA A 46 8.95 -4.67 13.22
CA ALA A 46 8.20 -4.87 14.46
C ALA A 46 7.32 -3.66 14.79
N GLY A 47 7.82 -2.43 14.63
CA GLY A 47 7.04 -1.21 14.83
C GLY A 47 5.86 -1.09 13.86
N ALA A 48 6.07 -1.37 12.57
CA ALA A 48 4.99 -1.38 11.58
C ALA A 48 3.99 -2.51 11.84
N PHE A 49 4.45 -3.69 12.21
CA PHE A 49 3.61 -4.82 12.60
C PHE A 49 2.79 -4.49 13.84
N LEU A 50 3.40 -3.86 14.86
CA LEU A 50 2.73 -3.42 16.07
C LEU A 50 1.66 -2.36 15.77
N LEU A 51 1.95 -1.40 14.88
CA LEU A 51 0.98 -0.42 14.42
C LEU A 51 -0.22 -1.08 13.72
N ILE A 52 0.03 -2.07 12.86
CA ILE A 52 -1.00 -2.87 12.21
C ILE A 52 -1.86 -3.61 13.25
N LEU A 53 -1.23 -4.27 14.22
CA LEU A 53 -1.94 -4.97 15.30
C LEU A 53 -2.75 -4.02 16.19
N LEU A 54 -2.23 -2.82 16.47
CA LEU A 54 -2.95 -1.81 17.25
C LEU A 54 -4.20 -1.31 16.50
N VAL A 55 -4.07 -1.01 15.21
CA VAL A 55 -5.19 -0.58 14.36
C VAL A 55 -6.23 -1.70 14.22
N ALA A 56 -5.78 -2.93 14.01
CA ALA A 56 -6.65 -4.10 13.91
C ALA A 56 -7.37 -4.42 15.24
N GLY A 57 -6.64 -4.37 16.36
CA GLY A 57 -7.20 -4.57 17.69
C GLY A 57 -8.20 -3.47 18.10
N TRP A 58 -7.95 -2.22 17.71
CA TRP A 58 -8.90 -1.12 17.91
C TRP A 58 -10.19 -1.34 17.09
N GLN A 59 -10.08 -1.69 15.80
CA GLN A 59 -11.25 -1.95 14.96
C GLN A 59 -12.04 -3.18 15.39
N TRP A 60 -11.38 -4.27 15.79
CA TRP A 60 -12.06 -5.45 16.33
C TRP A 60 -12.94 -5.08 17.53
N ARG A 61 -12.41 -4.25 18.44
CA ARG A 61 -13.14 -3.79 19.63
C ARG A 61 -14.28 -2.82 19.34
N HIS A 62 -14.18 -2.02 18.28
CA HIS A 62 -15.10 -0.88 18.06
C HIS A 62 -16.00 -1.02 16.82
N VAL A 63 -15.72 -1.95 15.91
CA VAL A 63 -16.39 -2.02 14.60
C VAL A 63 -17.00 -3.41 14.35
N HIS A 64 -16.34 -4.50 14.74
CA HIS A 64 -16.73 -5.87 14.34
C HIS A 64 -17.43 -6.67 15.45
N ALA A 65 -18.57 -6.17 15.93
CA ALA A 65 -19.41 -6.91 16.87
C ALA A 65 -20.35 -7.96 16.24
N ALA A 66 -20.52 -8.09 14.90
CA ALA A 66 -21.66 -8.88 14.40
C ALA A 66 -21.68 -9.46 12.96
N ALA A 67 -20.62 -9.47 12.15
CA ALA A 67 -20.74 -9.95 10.75
C ALA A 67 -19.80 -11.11 10.39
N PRO A 68 -20.29 -12.25 9.86
CA PRO A 68 -19.45 -13.35 9.41
C PRO A 68 -18.68 -13.02 8.11
N PRO A 69 -17.53 -13.66 7.86
CA PRO A 69 -16.70 -13.38 6.70
C PRO A 69 -17.37 -13.83 5.39
N GLY A 70 -17.71 -12.87 4.53
CA GLY A 70 -18.27 -13.14 3.19
C GLY A 70 -17.19 -13.43 2.12
N VAL A 71 -17.62 -13.81 0.91
CA VAL A 71 -16.80 -14.15 -0.28
C VAL A 71 -15.67 -13.14 -0.58
N ARG A 72 -15.82 -11.88 -0.15
CA ARG A 72 -14.78 -10.86 -0.24
C ARG A 72 -13.45 -11.26 0.42
N HIS A 73 -13.46 -12.08 1.47
CA HIS A 73 -12.24 -12.52 2.14
C HIS A 73 -11.35 -13.38 1.25
N ILE A 74 -11.94 -14.11 0.28
CA ILE A 74 -11.20 -14.95 -0.66
C ILE A 74 -10.46 -14.09 -1.70
N LEU A 75 -11.07 -12.99 -2.13
CA LEU A 75 -10.50 -12.09 -3.13
C LEU A 75 -9.59 -11.02 -2.54
N LEU A 76 -9.66 -10.81 -1.23
CA LEU A 76 -8.92 -9.77 -0.53
C LEU A 76 -7.40 -9.82 -0.78
N PRO A 77 -6.70 -10.99 -0.74
CA PRO A 77 -5.27 -11.05 -1.04
C PRO A 77 -4.92 -10.60 -2.47
N LEU A 78 -5.81 -10.86 -3.42
CA LEU A 78 -5.63 -10.44 -4.82
C LEU A 78 -5.84 -8.93 -4.96
N GLU A 79 -6.87 -8.38 -4.31
CA GLU A 79 -7.14 -6.93 -4.28
C GLU A 79 -5.98 -6.16 -3.61
N THR A 80 -5.43 -6.69 -2.52
CA THR A 80 -4.28 -6.08 -1.84
C THR A 80 -3.02 -6.19 -2.68
N ALA A 81 -2.78 -7.31 -3.38
CA ALA A 81 -1.64 -7.46 -4.28
C ALA A 81 -1.69 -6.40 -5.38
N ALA A 82 -2.84 -6.23 -6.04
CA ALA A 82 -3.02 -5.20 -7.08
C ALA A 82 -2.82 -3.78 -6.53
N THR A 83 -3.30 -3.52 -5.31
CA THR A 83 -3.12 -2.22 -4.64
C THR A 83 -1.65 -1.95 -4.32
N GLN A 84 -0.95 -2.91 -3.74
CA GLN A 84 0.47 -2.78 -3.42
C GLN A 84 1.32 -2.62 -4.67
N LEU A 85 1.01 -3.37 -5.74
CA LEU A 85 1.70 -3.21 -7.01
C LEU A 85 1.54 -1.80 -7.59
N LEU A 86 0.32 -1.26 -7.56
CA LEU A 86 0.08 0.13 -7.97
C LEU A 86 0.90 1.11 -7.13
N TRP A 87 0.95 0.92 -5.80
CA TRP A 87 1.70 1.81 -4.92
C TRP A 87 3.20 1.73 -5.18
N ALA A 88 3.74 0.53 -5.39
CA ALA A 88 5.13 0.33 -5.76
C ALA A 88 5.49 1.05 -7.06
N LEU A 89 4.61 1.00 -8.06
CA LEU A 89 4.81 1.75 -9.31
C LEU A 89 4.89 3.26 -9.07
N LEU A 90 4.05 3.80 -8.19
CA LEU A 90 4.09 5.22 -7.84
C LEU A 90 5.37 5.57 -7.07
N TRP A 91 5.80 4.71 -6.15
CA TRP A 91 7.04 4.91 -5.38
C TRP A 91 8.28 4.88 -6.29
N VAL A 92 8.41 3.85 -7.13
CA VAL A 92 9.55 3.69 -8.04
C VAL A 92 9.52 4.73 -9.15
N GLY A 93 8.35 5.02 -9.72
CA GLY A 93 8.18 6.09 -10.71
C GLY A 93 8.57 7.45 -10.15
N GLY A 94 8.16 7.75 -8.92
CA GLY A 94 8.57 8.96 -8.21
C GLY A 94 10.08 9.02 -7.96
N ALA A 95 10.70 7.91 -7.57
CA ALA A 95 12.13 7.84 -7.36
C ALA A 95 12.91 8.10 -8.67
N ARG A 96 12.52 7.45 -9.76
CA ARG A 96 13.12 7.67 -11.08
C ARG A 96 12.97 9.12 -11.56
N LEU A 97 11.81 9.73 -11.32
CA LEU A 97 11.60 11.15 -11.63
C LEU A 97 12.58 12.03 -10.86
N LEU A 98 12.76 11.80 -9.55
CA LEU A 98 13.68 12.57 -8.72
C LEU A 98 15.16 12.34 -9.08
N THR A 99 15.54 11.10 -9.40
CA THR A 99 16.90 10.81 -9.91
C THR A 99 17.16 11.54 -11.22
N ALA A 100 16.18 11.63 -12.13
CA ALA A 100 16.30 12.40 -13.35
C ALA A 100 16.46 13.92 -13.12
N GLN A 101 16.07 14.43 -11.94
CA GLN A 101 16.33 15.81 -11.49
C GLN A 101 17.69 15.97 -10.80
N GLY A 102 18.52 14.91 -10.77
CA GLY A 102 19.86 14.94 -10.18
C GLY A 102 19.91 14.65 -8.68
N LEU A 103 18.83 14.16 -8.07
CA LEU A 103 18.90 13.69 -6.68
C LEU A 103 19.69 12.39 -6.61
N ASP A 104 20.46 12.25 -5.53
CA ASP A 104 21.13 11.00 -5.18
C ASP A 104 20.13 9.84 -5.06
N ALA A 105 20.58 8.62 -5.40
CA ALA A 105 19.73 7.45 -5.46
C ALA A 105 19.01 7.14 -4.13
N ASP A 106 19.67 7.33 -2.99
CA ASP A 106 19.07 7.06 -1.68
C ASP A 106 18.00 8.11 -1.33
N MET A 107 18.30 9.38 -1.58
CA MET A 107 17.35 10.48 -1.38
C MET A 107 16.16 10.38 -2.34
N ALA A 108 16.43 10.00 -3.60
CA ALA A 108 15.41 9.80 -4.62
C ALA A 108 14.49 8.63 -4.26
N ARG A 109 15.01 7.53 -3.70
CA ARG A 109 14.20 6.40 -3.24
C ARG A 109 13.23 6.82 -2.13
N VAL A 110 13.73 7.47 -1.10
CA VAL A 110 12.89 7.95 0.03
C VAL A 110 11.90 9.00 -0.46
N GLY A 111 12.36 9.99 -1.22
CA GLY A 111 11.53 11.05 -1.79
C GLY A 111 10.47 10.51 -2.74
N GLY A 112 10.79 9.48 -3.53
CA GLY A 112 9.89 8.82 -4.45
C GLY A 112 8.75 8.10 -3.75
N ALA A 113 9.06 7.42 -2.64
CA ALA A 113 8.05 6.79 -1.81
C ALA A 113 7.08 7.81 -1.19
N TRP A 114 7.59 8.94 -0.68
CA TRP A 114 6.76 10.04 -0.18
C TRP A 114 5.95 10.72 -1.28
N LEU A 115 6.53 10.92 -2.47
CA LEU A 115 5.83 11.47 -3.63
C LEU A 115 4.67 10.56 -4.06
N GLY A 116 4.91 9.25 -4.11
CA GLY A 116 3.88 8.28 -4.41
C GLY A 116 2.76 8.28 -3.38
N LEU A 117 3.08 8.37 -2.08
CA LEU A 117 2.07 8.53 -1.03
C LEU A 117 1.28 9.84 -1.17
N ALA A 118 1.95 10.96 -1.43
CA ALA A 118 1.29 12.25 -1.66
C ALA A 118 0.33 12.18 -2.85
N LEU A 119 0.70 11.48 -3.93
CA LEU A 119 -0.16 11.25 -5.08
C LEU A 119 -1.37 10.36 -4.73
N ILE A 120 -1.16 9.28 -3.97
CA ILE A 120 -2.26 8.43 -3.47
C ILE A 120 -3.26 9.27 -2.66
N VAL A 121 -2.77 10.10 -1.73
CA VAL A 121 -3.61 11.00 -0.93
C VAL A 121 -4.33 12.01 -1.81
N THR A 122 -3.66 12.56 -2.82
CA THR A 122 -4.26 13.53 -3.75
C THR A 122 -5.36 12.90 -4.59
N ILE A 123 -5.12 11.72 -5.16
CA ILE A 123 -6.14 10.94 -5.90
C ILE A 123 -7.32 10.61 -4.99
N TRP A 124 -7.04 10.20 -3.75
CA TRP A 124 -8.07 9.90 -2.76
C TRP A 124 -8.89 11.15 -2.40
N LEU A 125 -8.24 12.31 -2.20
CA LEU A 125 -8.88 13.59 -1.92
C LEU A 125 -9.69 14.10 -3.11
N ALA A 126 -9.26 13.81 -4.35
CA ALA A 126 -9.93 14.22 -5.58
C ALA A 126 -11.21 13.40 -5.86
N ASP A 127 -11.37 12.22 -5.27
CA ASP A 127 -12.55 11.36 -5.47
C ASP A 127 -13.77 11.86 -4.67
N PRO A 128 -14.83 12.37 -5.34
CA PRO A 128 -16.03 12.86 -4.65
C PRO A 128 -16.76 11.77 -3.87
N ALA A 129 -16.69 10.51 -4.31
CA ALA A 129 -17.36 9.41 -3.62
C ALA A 129 -16.69 9.10 -2.27
N ARG A 130 -15.36 9.20 -2.20
CA ARG A 130 -14.60 9.06 -0.95
C ARG A 130 -14.79 10.25 -0.01
N ARG A 131 -14.86 11.46 -0.56
CA ARG A 131 -15.24 12.63 0.24
C ARG A 131 -16.65 12.50 0.83
N ALA A 132 -17.59 11.92 0.08
CA ALA A 132 -18.93 11.66 0.56
C ALA A 132 -18.95 10.56 1.64
N SER A 133 -18.16 9.49 1.49
CA SER A 133 -18.13 8.41 2.50
C SER A 133 -17.60 8.88 3.85
N MET A 134 -16.64 9.81 3.89
CA MET A 134 -16.15 10.40 5.14
C MET A 134 -17.19 11.21 5.91
N ARG A 135 -18.24 11.71 5.23
CA ARG A 135 -19.34 12.43 5.90
C ARG A 135 -20.28 11.46 6.63
N LEU A 136 -20.18 10.16 6.34
CA LEU A 136 -20.98 9.13 7.00
C LEU A 136 -20.24 8.64 8.26
N PRO A 137 -20.92 8.50 9.41
CA PRO A 137 -20.30 8.04 10.66
C PRO A 137 -19.59 6.68 10.53
N ALA A 138 -20.13 5.78 9.73
CA ALA A 138 -19.55 4.46 9.46
C ALA A 138 -18.42 4.48 8.40
N GLY A 139 -18.34 5.55 7.59
CA GLY A 139 -17.39 5.62 6.47
C GLY A 139 -16.05 6.24 6.86
N ALA A 140 -16.04 7.24 7.75
CA ALA A 140 -14.82 7.91 8.18
C ALA A 140 -13.77 6.96 8.79
N PRO A 141 -14.10 6.06 9.74
CA PRO A 141 -13.10 5.16 10.33
C PRO A 141 -12.44 4.26 9.28
N ARG A 142 -13.24 3.73 8.35
CA ARG A 142 -12.75 2.86 7.28
C ARG A 142 -11.76 3.56 6.36
N GLU A 143 -12.04 4.81 5.99
CA GLU A 143 -11.14 5.58 5.13
C GLU A 143 -9.88 6.00 5.87
N MET A 144 -9.98 6.37 7.15
CA MET A 144 -8.80 6.67 7.99
C MET A 144 -7.89 5.45 8.12
N THR A 145 -8.45 4.25 8.31
CA THR A 145 -7.68 3.00 8.35
C THR A 145 -6.95 2.73 7.03
N ARG A 146 -7.58 2.98 5.88
CA ARG A 146 -6.92 2.83 4.57
C ARG A 146 -5.74 3.78 4.39
N LEU A 147 -5.89 5.04 4.82
CA LEU A 147 -4.81 6.02 4.79
C LEU A 147 -3.67 5.65 5.74
N ALA A 148 -4.01 5.17 6.94
CA ALA A 148 -3.03 4.67 7.90
C ALA A 148 -2.25 3.47 7.35
N LEU A 149 -2.95 2.53 6.67
CA LEU A 149 -2.30 1.41 5.99
C LEU A 149 -1.40 1.86 4.84
N ALA A 150 -1.84 2.84 4.04
CA ALA A 150 -1.01 3.42 2.99
C ALA A 150 0.30 3.97 3.55
N LEU A 151 0.20 4.84 4.57
CA LEU A 151 1.35 5.39 5.26
C LEU A 151 2.26 4.29 5.85
N ALA A 152 1.67 3.32 6.56
CA ALA A 152 2.43 2.23 7.18
C ALA A 152 3.19 1.40 6.14
N THR A 153 2.53 1.02 5.04
CA THR A 153 3.21 0.27 3.96
C THR A 153 4.26 1.10 3.23
N THR A 154 4.08 2.42 3.09
CA THR A 154 5.13 3.31 2.54
C THR A 154 6.36 3.31 3.44
N VAL A 155 6.18 3.41 4.76
CA VAL A 155 7.31 3.33 5.70
C VAL A 155 7.99 1.97 5.64
N VAL A 156 7.23 0.88 5.63
CA VAL A 156 7.79 -0.48 5.47
C VAL A 156 8.57 -0.60 4.17
N PHE A 157 8.03 -0.06 3.07
CA PHE A 157 8.69 -0.11 1.77
C PHE A 157 9.98 0.72 1.74
N ILE A 158 9.98 1.92 2.33
CA ILE A 158 11.19 2.76 2.43
C ILE A 158 12.32 2.01 3.13
N LEU A 159 11.99 1.29 4.20
CA LEU A 159 12.98 0.61 5.03
C LEU A 159 13.44 -0.70 4.40
N SER A 160 12.49 -1.53 3.98
CA SER A 160 12.78 -2.89 3.51
C SER A 160 13.04 -3.00 2.00
N GLY A 161 12.55 -2.05 1.20
CA GLY A 161 12.49 -2.17 -0.26
C GLY A 161 11.68 -3.37 -0.74
N ASN A 162 10.85 -3.99 0.11
CA ASN A 162 10.29 -5.31 -0.13
C ASN A 162 8.76 -5.27 -0.29
N LEU A 163 8.30 -5.44 -1.53
CA LEU A 163 6.87 -5.43 -1.84
C LEU A 163 6.12 -6.65 -1.30
N TRP A 164 6.76 -7.83 -1.23
CA TRP A 164 6.15 -9.03 -0.64
C TRP A 164 5.81 -8.83 0.83
N LEU A 165 6.72 -8.20 1.58
CA LEU A 165 6.49 -7.85 2.98
C LEU A 165 5.34 -6.84 3.11
N CYS A 166 5.33 -5.80 2.29
CA CYS A 166 4.25 -4.82 2.28
C CYS A 166 2.89 -5.47 1.98
N TRP A 167 2.84 -6.39 1.00
CA TRP A 167 1.64 -7.13 0.65
C TRP A 167 1.17 -8.07 1.76
N ALA A 168 2.06 -8.86 2.34
CA ALA A 168 1.72 -9.77 3.42
C ALA A 168 1.16 -9.01 4.63
N LEU A 169 1.83 -7.93 5.03
CA LEU A 169 1.42 -7.09 6.15
C LEU A 169 0.09 -6.38 5.88
N HIS A 170 -0.09 -5.81 4.70
CA HIS A 170 -1.35 -5.14 4.33
C HIS A 170 -2.52 -6.13 4.28
N THR A 171 -2.30 -7.31 3.72
CA THR A 171 -3.33 -8.36 3.64
C THR A 171 -3.68 -8.88 5.03
N ALA A 172 -2.68 -9.17 5.87
CA ALA A 172 -2.90 -9.57 7.24
C ALA A 172 -3.68 -8.51 8.02
N ALA A 173 -3.33 -7.22 7.85
CA ALA A 173 -4.08 -6.14 8.48
C ALA A 173 -5.56 -6.18 8.08
N LEU A 174 -5.86 -6.23 6.78
CA LEU A 174 -7.25 -6.23 6.30
C LEU A 174 -8.02 -7.52 6.61
N LEU A 175 -7.34 -8.64 6.88
CA LEU A 175 -8.00 -9.88 7.31
C LEU A 175 -8.38 -9.88 8.79
N ILE A 176 -7.66 -9.11 9.61
CA ILE A 176 -7.95 -8.94 11.04
C ILE A 176 -9.00 -7.83 11.24
N LEU A 177 -9.03 -6.83 10.34
CA LEU A 177 -9.96 -5.70 10.32
C LEU A 177 -11.37 -6.11 9.86
#